data_AF-A0A2E8R637-F1
#
_entry.id   AF-A0A2E8R637-F1
#
_cell.length_a   1.000
_cell.length_b   1.000
_cell.length_c   1.000
_cell.angle_alpha   90.00
_cell.angle_beta   90.00
_cell.angle_gamma   90.00
#
_symmetry.space_group_name_H-M   'P 1'
#
loop_
_entity.id
_entity.type
_entity.pdbx_description
1 polymer ?
#
loop_
_entity_poly.entity_id
_entity_poly.type
_entity_poly.pdbx_seq_one_letter_code
_entity_poly.pdbx_strand_id
1 'polypeptide(L)'
;MRILIIFILVLSCSNFQQIEKRKKVARVNSIFLYQSDLENEINAELSDEDSVVISRSIINKWAIKNLVYSQSLLYLHDSIQKNLTKMVDNYKLQLWNNTYRNLLSKSNINNKIDSLEKIEYYEKK
;
A
#
# COMPACT_ATOMS: atom_id res chain seq x y z
N MET A 1 -34.21 -39.03 7.89
CA MET A 1 -33.84 -37.81 7.14
C MET A 1 -33.39 -36.63 8.02
N ARG A 2 -33.97 -36.36 9.20
CA ARG A 2 -33.55 -35.24 10.08
C ARG A 2 -32.10 -35.32 10.60
N ILE A 3 -31.60 -36.50 10.94
CA ILE A 3 -30.23 -36.72 11.44
C ILE A 3 -29.15 -36.45 10.36
N LEU A 4 -29.48 -36.70 9.10
CA LEU A 4 -28.55 -36.55 7.97
C LEU A 4 -28.27 -35.07 7.66
N ILE A 5 -29.26 -34.20 7.89
CA ILE A 5 -29.13 -32.74 7.75
C ILE A 5 -28.24 -32.15 8.85
N ILE A 6 -28.34 -32.67 10.07
CA ILE A 6 -27.50 -32.24 11.20
C ILE A 6 -26.04 -32.59 10.95
N PHE A 7 -25.76 -33.77 10.38
CA PHE A 7 -24.39 -34.21 10.07
C PHE A 7 -23.70 -33.35 8.99
N ILE A 8 -24.46 -32.88 7.99
CA ILE A 8 -23.96 -31.99 6.93
C ILE A 8 -23.63 -30.58 7.49
N LEU A 9 -24.40 -30.10 8.46
CA LEU A 9 -24.15 -28.81 9.12
C LEU A 9 -22.84 -28.81 9.93
N VAL A 10 -22.46 -29.93 10.56
CA VAL A 10 -21.21 -30.01 11.33
C VAL A 10 -19.96 -30.07 10.44
N LEU A 11 -20.07 -30.70 9.25
CA LEU A 11 -18.96 -30.79 8.29
C LEU A 11 -18.69 -29.47 7.54
N SER A 12 -19.65 -28.55 7.49
CA SER A 12 -19.45 -27.24 6.85
C SER A 12 -18.63 -26.28 7.71
N CYS A 13 -18.49 -26.55 9.02
CA CYS A 13 -17.78 -25.68 9.97
C CYS A 13 -16.26 -25.91 10.02
N SER A 14 -15.72 -26.96 9.38
CA SER A 14 -14.28 -27.28 9.43
C SER A 14 -13.42 -26.51 8.42
N ASN A 15 -14.03 -25.86 7.43
CA ASN A 15 -13.32 -25.05 6.42
C ASN A 15 -13.31 -23.54 6.74
N PHE A 16 -13.71 -23.14 7.95
CA PHE A 16 -13.65 -21.75 8.36
C PHE A 16 -12.23 -21.41 8.85
N GLN A 17 -11.48 -20.76 7.96
CA GLN A 17 -10.26 -19.96 8.20
C GLN A 17 -8.91 -20.69 8.20
N GLN A 18 -8.45 -21.00 7.00
CA GLN A 18 -7.02 -20.91 6.67
C GLN A 18 -6.74 -19.66 5.82
N ILE A 19 -7.34 -18.53 6.22
CA ILE A 19 -6.90 -17.22 5.71
C ILE A 19 -5.60 -16.94 6.45
N GLU A 20 -4.48 -16.80 5.74
CA GLU A 20 -3.24 -16.29 6.29
C GLU A 20 -3.56 -15.15 7.26
N LYS A 21 -3.43 -15.43 8.57
CA LYS A 21 -3.72 -14.46 9.62
C LYS A 21 -2.55 -13.49 9.64
N ARG A 22 -2.46 -12.59 8.64
CA ARG A 22 -1.52 -11.47 8.66
C ARG A 22 -1.64 -10.81 10.03
N LYS A 23 -0.54 -10.77 10.77
CA LYS A 23 -0.55 -10.35 12.17
C LYS A 23 -0.97 -8.88 12.22
N LYS A 24 -2.04 -8.62 12.97
CA LYS A 24 -2.56 -7.26 13.17
C LYS A 24 -1.84 -6.65 14.36
N VAL A 25 -1.31 -5.44 14.19
CA VAL A 25 -0.56 -4.73 15.23
C VAL A 25 -1.34 -3.55 15.81
N ALA A 26 -2.23 -2.93 15.03
CA ALA A 26 -3.11 -1.86 15.48
C ALA A 26 -4.41 -1.80 14.66
N ARG A 27 -5.40 -1.05 15.15
CA ARG A 27 -6.71 -0.87 14.49
C ARG A 27 -7.24 0.55 14.72
N VAL A 28 -7.78 1.16 13.67
CA VAL A 28 -8.59 2.38 13.73
C VAL A 28 -9.90 2.12 12.98
N ASN A 29 -11.04 2.16 13.66
CA ASN A 29 -12.36 1.86 13.10
C ASN A 29 -12.40 0.48 12.42
N SER A 30 -12.57 0.41 11.09
CA SER A 30 -12.55 -0.83 10.29
C SER A 30 -11.19 -1.10 9.63
N ILE A 31 -10.20 -0.21 9.82
CA ILE A 31 -8.88 -0.27 9.20
C ILE A 31 -7.89 -0.92 10.18
N PHE A 32 -7.10 -1.86 9.69
CA PHE A 32 -6.07 -2.57 10.46
C PHE A 32 -4.68 -2.20 9.95
N LEU A 33 -3.73 -2.04 10.86
CA LEU A 33 -2.30 -2.01 10.55
C LEU A 33 -1.76 -3.44 10.70
N TYR A 34 -1.10 -3.94 9.65
CA TYR A 34 -0.47 -5.26 9.66
C TYR A 34 1.02 -5.15 10.00
N GLN A 35 1.58 -6.21 10.58
CA GLN A 35 3.00 -6.28 10.91
C GLN A 35 3.88 -6.06 9.67
N SER A 36 3.50 -6.62 8.52
CA SER A 36 4.22 -6.43 7.25
C SER A 36 4.31 -4.96 6.83
N ASP A 37 3.27 -4.18 7.10
CA ASP A 37 3.24 -2.76 6.72
C ASP A 37 4.16 -1.94 7.63
N LEU A 38 4.30 -2.38 8.89
CA LEU A 38 5.23 -1.78 9.85
C LEU A 38 6.68 -2.14 9.53
N GLU A 39 6.96 -3.38 9.14
CA GLU A 39 8.31 -3.84 8.78
C GLU A 39 8.86 -3.13 7.53
N ASN A 40 8.01 -2.80 6.55
CA ASN A 40 8.42 -2.03 5.38
C ASN A 40 8.83 -0.58 5.69
N GLU A 41 8.40 -0.04 6.83
CA GLU A 41 8.67 1.34 7.27
C GLU A 41 9.86 1.42 8.25
N ILE A 42 10.31 0.29 8.79
CA ILE A 42 11.41 0.21 9.77
C ILE A 42 12.70 -0.20 9.06
N ASN A 43 13.77 0.57 9.25
CA ASN A 43 15.10 0.21 8.75
C ASN A 43 15.70 -0.94 9.58
N ALA A 44 16.37 -1.88 8.92
CA ALA A 44 16.88 -3.12 9.54
C ALA A 44 18.03 -2.94 10.54
N GLU A 45 18.61 -1.74 10.68
CA GLU A 45 19.78 -1.46 11.51
C GLU A 45 19.43 -0.67 12.78
N LEU A 46 18.53 -1.21 13.62
CA LEU A 46 18.12 -0.56 14.87
C LEU A 46 18.40 -1.45 16.08
N SER A 47 18.76 -0.83 17.21
CA SER A 47 18.79 -1.50 18.50
C SER A 47 17.39 -1.92 18.93
N ASP A 48 17.27 -2.84 19.90
CA ASP A 48 15.97 -3.27 20.41
C ASP A 48 15.21 -2.10 21.06
N GLU A 49 15.91 -1.24 21.82
CA GLU A 49 15.33 -0.06 22.46
C GLU A 49 14.81 0.96 21.43
N ASP A 50 15.62 1.26 20.42
CA ASP A 50 15.25 2.22 19.37
C ASP A 50 14.09 1.69 18.52
N SER A 51 14.09 0.38 18.26
CA SER A 51 13.02 -0.31 17.51
C SER A 51 11.67 -0.14 18.19
N VAL A 52 11.60 -0.24 19.53
CA VAL A 52 10.35 -0.05 20.28
C VAL A 52 9.85 1.40 20.19
N VAL A 53 10.74 2.39 20.35
CA VAL A 53 10.38 3.81 20.29
C VAL A 53 9.89 4.19 18.88
N ILE A 54 10.61 3.75 17.85
CA ILE A 54 10.28 4.02 16.45
C ILE A 54 8.97 3.33 16.06
N SER A 55 8.80 2.06 16.42
CA SER A 55 7.55 1.32 16.16
C SER A 55 6.34 2.03 16.76
N ARG A 56 6.43 2.49 18.02
CA ARG A 56 5.36 3.27 18.67
C ARG A 56 5.08 4.57 17.93
N SER A 57 6.12 5.28 17.49
CA SER A 57 5.99 6.52 16.72
C SER A 57 5.26 6.30 15.39
N ILE A 58 5.63 5.25 14.64
CA ILE A 58 4.99 4.88 13.37
C ILE A 58 3.51 4.54 13.59
N ILE A 59 3.22 3.67 14.57
CA ILE A 59 1.84 3.27 14.91
C ILE A 59 1.00 4.49 15.30
N ASN A 60 1.53 5.39 16.13
CA ASN A 60 0.82 6.60 16.55
C ASN A 60 0.55 7.55 15.38
N LYS A 61 1.55 7.80 14.52
CA LYS A 61 1.38 8.63 13.32
C LYS A 61 0.35 8.03 12.37
N TRP A 62 0.40 6.72 12.16
CA TRP A 62 -0.58 5.99 11.37
C TRP A 62 -1.99 6.14 11.96
N ALA A 63 -2.14 5.96 13.28
CA ALA A 63 -3.44 6.05 13.94
C ALA A 63 -4.04 7.46 13.84
N ILE A 64 -3.24 8.50 14.12
CA ILE A 64 -3.67 9.90 14.03
C ILE A 64 -4.14 10.23 12.60
N LYS A 65 -3.37 9.84 11.57
CA LYS A 65 -3.76 10.07 10.18
C LYS A 65 -5.12 9.45 9.85
N ASN A 66 -5.33 8.19 10.24
CA ASN A 66 -6.58 7.48 9.98
C ASN A 66 -7.77 8.05 10.78
N LEU A 67 -7.54 8.47 12.03
CA LEU A 67 -8.56 9.12 12.84
C LEU A 67 -8.97 10.46 12.24
N VAL A 68 -8.01 11.32 11.89
CA VAL A 68 -8.28 12.62 11.26
C VAL A 68 -9.03 12.44 9.94
N TYR A 69 -8.62 11.47 9.11
CA TYR A 69 -9.33 11.16 7.88
C TYR A 69 -10.75 10.66 8.14
N SER A 70 -10.95 9.77 9.11
CA SER A 70 -12.29 9.29 9.45
C SER A 70 -13.20 10.41 9.94
N GLN A 71 -12.66 11.34 10.73
CA GLN A 71 -13.43 12.50 11.20
C GLN A 71 -13.73 13.46 10.05
N SER A 72 -12.81 13.65 9.10
CA SER A 72 -13.05 14.54 7.96
C SER A 72 -14.21 14.05 7.09
N LEU A 73 -14.38 12.73 6.93
CA LEU A 73 -15.53 12.16 6.21
C LEU A 73 -16.88 12.42 6.92
N LEU A 74 -16.87 12.52 8.25
CA LEU A 74 -18.08 12.78 9.03
C LEU A 74 -18.46 14.27 9.07
N TYR A 75 -17.47 15.17 9.07
CA TYR A 75 -17.69 16.59 9.33
C TYR A 75 -17.57 17.50 8.10
N LEU A 76 -16.91 17.08 7.00
CA LEU A 76 -16.82 17.90 5.79
C LEU A 76 -18.12 17.86 4.99
N HIS A 77 -18.56 19.01 4.48
CA HIS A 77 -19.72 19.10 3.59
C HIS A 77 -19.50 18.33 2.28
N ASP A 78 -20.57 17.74 1.73
CA ASP A 78 -20.54 16.93 0.50
C ASP A 78 -19.90 17.63 -0.70
N SER A 79 -20.09 18.95 -0.85
CA SER A 79 -19.48 19.72 -1.93
C SER A 79 -17.95 19.72 -1.86
N ILE A 80 -17.39 19.83 -0.65
CA ILE A 80 -15.96 19.78 -0.39
C ILE A 80 -15.46 18.35 -0.64
N GLN A 81 -16.16 17.34 -0.14
CA GLN A 81 -15.80 15.94 -0.35
C GLN A 81 -15.74 15.61 -1.84
N LYS A 82 -16.77 15.99 -2.61
CA LYS A 82 -16.84 15.79 -4.06
C LYS A 82 -15.68 16.47 -4.80
N ASN A 83 -15.31 17.68 -4.39
CA ASN A 83 -14.18 18.39 -4.97
C ASN A 83 -12.85 17.67 -4.69
N LEU A 84 -12.63 17.25 -3.43
CA LEU A 84 -11.44 16.49 -3.05
C LEU A 84 -11.36 15.15 -3.80
N THR A 85 -12.46 14.43 -3.93
CA THR A 85 -12.51 13.18 -4.72
C THR A 85 -12.10 13.43 -6.16
N LYS A 86 -12.63 14.47 -6.81
CA LYS A 86 -12.24 14.84 -8.18
C LYS A 86 -10.75 15.16 -8.30
N MET A 87 -10.16 15.82 -7.32
CA MET A 87 -8.73 16.12 -7.30
C MET A 87 -7.88 14.85 -7.15
N VAL A 88 -8.29 13.92 -6.28
CA VAL A 88 -7.63 12.63 -6.09
C VAL A 88 -7.68 11.80 -7.37
N ASP A 89 -8.82 11.73 -8.04
CA ASP A 89 -8.98 10.99 -9.29
C ASP A 89 -8.11 11.55 -10.42
N ASN A 90 -8.05 12.88 -10.53
CA ASN A 90 -7.18 13.54 -11.51
C ASN A 90 -5.70 13.27 -11.22
N TYR A 91 -5.28 13.36 -9.95
CA TYR A 91 -3.90 13.07 -9.57
C TYR A 91 -3.53 11.60 -9.82
N LYS A 92 -4.45 10.67 -9.54
CA LYS A 92 -4.29 9.26 -9.88
C LYS A 92 -4.05 9.09 -11.39
N LEU A 93 -4.89 9.68 -12.24
CA LEU A 93 -4.69 9.63 -13.69
C LEU A 93 -3.30 10.16 -14.10
N GLN A 94 -2.87 11.28 -13.52
CA GLN A 94 -1.55 11.85 -13.81
C GLN A 94 -0.40 10.92 -13.41
N LEU A 95 -0.46 10.29 -12.23
CA LEU A 95 0.54 9.33 -11.78
C LEU A 95 0.70 8.16 -12.77
N TRP A 96 -0.42 7.61 -13.24
CA TRP A 96 -0.42 6.50 -14.19
C TRP A 96 0.17 6.92 -15.54
N ASN A 97 -0.30 8.04 -16.10
CA ASN A 97 0.19 8.55 -17.38
C ASN A 97 1.69 8.87 -17.34
N ASN A 98 2.16 9.49 -16.26
CA ASN A 98 3.56 9.83 -16.10
C ASN A 98 4.44 8.59 -15.92
N THR A 99 3.99 7.61 -15.13
CA THR A 99 4.70 6.35 -14.95
C THR A 99 4.83 5.62 -16.28
N TYR A 100 3.74 5.49 -17.04
CA TYR A 100 3.76 4.83 -18.33
C TYR A 100 4.63 5.55 -19.36
N ARG A 101 4.52 6.89 -19.46
CA ARG A 101 5.40 7.70 -20.31
C ARG A 101 6.87 7.49 -19.96
N ASN A 102 7.22 7.47 -18.68
CA ASN A 102 8.59 7.25 -18.23
C ASN A 102 9.11 5.86 -18.64
N LEU A 103 8.27 4.83 -18.57
CA LEU A 103 8.63 3.49 -19.05
C LEU A 103 8.93 3.49 -20.55
N LEU A 104 8.07 4.12 -21.36
CA LEU A 104 8.27 4.25 -22.81
C LEU A 104 9.53 5.07 -23.17
N SER A 105 9.80 6.16 -22.44
CA SER A 105 11.01 6.95 -22.66
C SER A 105 12.26 6.13 -22.35
N LYS A 106 12.27 5.34 -21.27
CA LYS A 106 13.39 4.46 -20.93
C LYS A 106 13.60 3.34 -21.96
N SER A 107 12.52 2.73 -22.47
CA SER A 107 12.64 1.71 -23.53
C SER A 107 13.20 2.28 -24.83
N ASN A 108 12.81 3.51 -25.20
CA ASN A 108 13.31 4.17 -26.41
C ASN A 108 14.78 4.61 -26.29
N ILE A 109 15.23 5.01 -25.09
CA ILE A 109 16.65 5.33 -24.82
C ILE A 109 17.52 4.07 -24.90
N ASN A 110 17.06 2.96 -24.32
CA ASN A 110 17.79 1.68 -24.35
C ASN A 110 17.93 1.10 -25.77
N ASN A 111 17.01 1.43 -26.69
CA ASN A 111 17.08 0.99 -28.09
C ASN A 111 17.89 1.94 -29.00
N LYS A 112 18.20 3.17 -28.55
CA LYS A 112 18.91 4.16 -29.38
C LYS A 112 20.38 4.33 -29.01
N ILE A 113 20.76 4.04 -27.75
CA ILE A 113 22.16 4.02 -27.35
C ILE A 113 22.73 2.64 -27.70
N ASP A 114 22.88 2.38 -28.99
CA ASP A 114 23.72 1.29 -29.44
C ASP A 114 25.16 1.63 -29.03
N SER A 115 25.82 0.68 -28.39
CA SER A 115 27.15 0.81 -27.79
C SER A 115 28.23 1.33 -28.75
N LEU A 116 28.01 1.19 -30.07
CA LEU A 116 28.86 1.71 -31.14
C LEU A 116 28.92 3.24 -31.19
N GLU A 117 27.80 3.94 -31.00
CA GLU A 117 27.74 5.42 -31.06
C GLU A 117 28.47 6.06 -29.88
N LYS A 118 28.53 5.33 -28.75
CA LYS A 118 29.22 5.77 -27.54
C LYS A 118 30.74 5.64 -27.68
N ILE A 119 31.22 4.55 -28.28
CA ILE A 119 32.66 4.37 -28.58
C ILE A 119 33.11 5.41 -29.59
N GLU A 120 32.34 5.63 -30.66
CA GLU A 120 32.66 6.64 -31.68
C GLU A 120 32.70 8.07 -31.10
N TYR A 121 31.83 8.42 -30.14
CA TYR A 121 31.88 9.71 -29.45
C TYR A 121 33.13 9.90 -28.57
N TYR A 122 33.63 8.82 -27.93
CA TYR A 122 34.83 8.89 -27.08
C TYR A 122 36.14 8.69 -27.85
N GLU A 123 36.11 8.02 -29.00
CA GLU A 123 37.27 7.80 -29.89
C GLU A 123 37.50 8.95 -30.87
N LYS A 124 36.49 9.81 -31.09
CA LYS A 124 36.66 11.07 -31.83
C LYS A 124 37.38 12.10 -30.95
N LYS A 125 38.69 11.91 -30.79
CA LYS A 125 39.62 12.90 -30.27
C LYS A 125 40.77 13.12 -31.23
#